data_AF-A0A022XUD8-F1
#
_entry.id   AF-A0A022XUD8-F1
#
_cell.length_a   1.000
_cell.length_b   1.000
_cell.length_c   1.000
_cell.angle_alpha   90.00
_cell.angle_beta   90.00
_cell.angle_gamma   90.00
#
_symmetry.space_group_name_H-M   'P 1'
#
loop_
_entity.id
_entity.type
_entity.pdbx_description
1 polymer ?
#
loop_
_entity_poly.entity_id
_entity_poly.type
_entity_poly.pdbx_seq_one_letter_code
_entity_poly.pdbx_strand_id
1 'polypeptide(L)'
;MNFYALSALDDRIKNPDQLITVDISRFSNSLAELYSNLAKPILDMAIYNYSLSKNVGGEGLFIMALLVQLSANAMRALTPPFGKYVAEEAKLEGEFRFQHTRLIDYSEEVALYHGHESERDTLDKGYFTLIKHVNRILRRRLYHGFMEDFVIKYFWGALGLILCSVPVFFKIPSQITSTMGDRTESFVTNRRILLSSSDAFGRVMFSYKEISQLAGHTSRLASLLEVMDDITAGRFQKKLVSSVSTDANAAVLGNRGTIVESDSIEFTDVPIISPNGDVLVEKLTFTVHPGEHLLIVGPNGCGKSSLFRILGGLWPVYGGTVKKPSFEDIFYIPQRPYLSRGTLRQQVIYPDGLKEMHEKGVTDSDLFDILSIVEISSIVDRPGGWDAEEEWRDVLSGGLQQRIAMARLFYHKPKYAILDECTSSVTLEIEKVMYETAKELGVTLMTVSHRRSLWKYHKKILQFDGQGNCIFTGLDWERRLKLEDEKEDIDLQLRAVPELERRVKELTTE
;
A
#
# COMPACT_ATOMS: atom_id res chain seq x y z
N MET A 1 4.08 4.66 -10.09
CA MET A 1 5.34 4.10 -9.56
C MET A 1 5.44 4.21 -8.03
N ASN A 2 5.27 5.39 -7.44
CA ASN A 2 5.44 5.62 -6.00
C ASN A 2 4.55 4.73 -5.11
N PHE A 3 3.30 4.50 -5.49
CA PHE A 3 2.40 3.62 -4.72
C PHE A 3 2.89 2.17 -4.66
N TYR A 4 3.40 1.62 -5.77
CA TYR A 4 4.00 0.29 -5.79
C TYR A 4 5.23 0.24 -4.87
N ALA A 5 6.11 1.23 -4.97
CA ALA A 5 7.31 1.27 -4.14
C ALA A 5 6.97 1.35 -2.64
N LEU A 6 5.99 2.17 -2.27
CA LEU A 6 5.52 2.33 -0.89
C LEU A 6 4.93 1.04 -0.31
N SER A 7 4.26 0.24 -1.14
CA SER A 7 3.61 -1.00 -0.68
C SER A 7 4.52 -2.24 -0.77
N ALA A 8 5.42 -2.31 -1.76
CA ALA A 8 6.17 -3.53 -2.08
C ALA A 8 7.67 -3.45 -1.72
N LEU A 9 8.26 -2.26 -1.68
CA LEU A 9 9.70 -2.06 -1.50
C LEU A 9 10.08 -1.47 -0.14
N ASP A 10 9.14 -0.85 0.59
CA ASP A 10 9.39 -0.20 1.87
C ASP A 10 8.45 -0.75 2.96
N ASP A 11 9.00 -1.11 4.13
CA ASP A 11 8.23 -1.69 5.24
C ASP A 11 7.92 -0.66 6.35
N ARG A 12 8.35 0.60 6.21
CA ARG A 12 8.09 1.64 7.21
C ARG A 12 6.60 1.96 7.31
N ILE A 13 5.87 1.86 6.19
CA ILE A 13 4.45 2.17 6.09
C ILE A 13 3.70 0.93 5.59
N LYS A 14 2.87 0.35 6.47
CA LYS A 14 2.12 -0.87 6.14
C LYS A 14 0.83 -0.64 5.37
N ASN A 15 0.07 0.41 5.74
CA ASN A 15 -1.26 0.70 5.20
C ASN A 15 -1.30 2.12 4.64
N PRO A 16 -0.72 2.36 3.44
CA PRO A 16 -0.67 3.70 2.85
C PRO A 16 -2.06 4.23 2.45
N ASP A 17 -2.97 3.34 2.06
CA ASP A 17 -4.37 3.62 1.75
C ASP A 17 -5.12 4.25 2.93
N GLN A 18 -4.96 3.68 4.13
CA GLN A 18 -5.57 4.19 5.36
C GLN A 18 -5.03 5.57 5.73
N LEU A 19 -3.71 5.78 5.56
CA LEU A 19 -3.08 7.08 5.83
C LEU A 19 -3.65 8.17 4.92
N ILE A 20 -3.78 7.88 3.63
CA ILE A 20 -4.27 8.83 2.62
C ILE A 20 -5.76 9.12 2.80
N THR A 21 -6.59 8.11 3.02
CA THR A 21 -8.05 8.26 3.02
C THR A 21 -8.63 8.68 4.38
N VAL A 22 -8.11 8.13 5.48
CA VAL A 22 -8.69 8.32 6.81
C VAL A 22 -7.89 9.32 7.62
N ASP A 23 -6.56 9.19 7.68
CA ASP A 23 -5.75 10.02 8.57
C ASP A 23 -5.65 11.47 8.09
N ILE A 24 -5.60 11.75 6.77
CA ILE A 24 -5.66 13.12 6.24
C ILE A 24 -6.98 13.81 6.61
N SER A 25 -8.10 13.09 6.51
CA SER A 25 -9.41 13.62 6.90
C SER A 25 -9.48 13.90 8.41
N ARG A 26 -9.03 12.96 9.24
CA ARG A 26 -8.96 13.13 10.70
C ARG A 26 -8.04 14.28 11.11
N PHE A 27 -6.88 14.42 10.47
CA PHE A 27 -5.96 15.55 10.67
C PHE A 27 -6.65 16.88 10.37
N SER A 28 -7.29 16.99 9.20
CA SER A 28 -7.93 18.23 8.74
C SER A 28 -9.06 18.66 9.67
N ASN A 29 -9.92 17.72 10.08
CA ASN A 29 -11.00 17.98 11.03
C ASN A 29 -10.46 18.38 12.41
N SER A 30 -9.46 17.64 12.93
CA SER A 30 -8.86 17.94 14.24
C SER A 30 -8.19 19.32 14.25
N LEU A 31 -7.53 19.70 13.16
CA LEU A 31 -6.90 21.01 13.02
C LEU A 31 -7.94 22.14 13.00
N ALA A 32 -9.06 21.95 12.29
CA ALA A 32 -10.13 22.92 12.22
C ALA A 32 -10.84 23.11 13.58
N GLU A 33 -11.15 22.01 14.28
CA GLU A 33 -11.80 22.05 15.60
C GLU A 33 -10.91 22.69 16.67
N LEU A 34 -9.59 22.46 16.60
CA LEU A 34 -8.64 22.97 17.58
C LEU A 34 -8.66 24.50 17.69
N TYR A 35 -8.84 25.20 16.56
CA TYR A 35 -8.92 26.66 16.56
C TYR A 35 -10.09 27.16 17.42
N SER A 36 -11.31 26.64 17.21
CA SER A 36 -12.47 27.03 18.00
C SER A 36 -12.37 26.62 19.46
N ASN A 37 -11.75 25.46 19.73
CA ASN A 37 -11.65 24.90 21.08
C ASN A 37 -10.56 25.55 21.93
N LEU A 38 -9.55 26.18 21.30
CA LEU A 38 -8.51 26.92 22.02
C LEU A 38 -8.78 28.43 22.07
N ALA A 39 -9.11 29.06 20.94
CA ALA A 39 -9.12 30.52 20.85
C ALA A 39 -10.14 31.15 21.79
N LYS A 40 -11.38 30.66 21.78
CA LYS A 40 -12.46 31.19 22.63
C LYS A 40 -12.21 30.94 24.12
N PRO A 41 -11.86 29.72 24.57
CA PRO A 41 -11.63 29.48 25.99
C PRO A 41 -10.40 30.21 26.56
N ILE A 42 -9.34 30.40 25.77
CA ILE A 42 -8.19 31.20 26.19
C ILE A 42 -8.60 32.67 26.37
N LEU A 43 -9.38 33.22 25.44
CA LEU A 43 -9.91 34.58 25.55
C LEU A 43 -10.83 34.74 26.76
N ASP A 44 -11.79 33.82 26.92
CA ASP A 44 -12.70 33.75 28.08
C ASP A 44 -11.88 33.73 29.39
N MET A 45 -10.85 32.88 29.47
CA MET A 45 -9.97 32.76 30.63
C MET A 45 -9.23 34.06 30.92
N ALA A 46 -8.73 34.77 29.90
CA ALA A 46 -8.05 36.05 30.09
C ALA A 46 -9.02 37.13 30.61
N ILE A 47 -10.21 37.24 30.02
CA ILE A 47 -11.24 38.22 30.40
C ILE A 47 -11.74 37.96 31.83
N TYR A 48 -12.06 36.71 32.16
CA TYR A 48 -12.60 36.36 33.47
C TYR A 48 -11.55 36.49 34.58
N ASN A 49 -10.30 36.09 34.36
CA ASN A 49 -9.22 36.30 35.33
C ASN A 49 -8.96 37.79 35.59
N TYR A 50 -8.97 38.61 34.53
CA TYR A 50 -8.81 40.06 34.67
C TYR A 50 -9.96 40.69 35.48
N SER A 51 -11.20 40.30 35.19
CA SER A 51 -12.39 40.78 35.91
C SER A 51 -12.38 40.35 37.39
N LEU A 52 -12.01 39.10 37.67
CA LEU A 52 -11.94 38.56 39.02
C LEU A 52 -10.82 39.23 39.84
N SER A 53 -9.69 39.58 39.21
CA SER A 53 -8.58 40.29 39.87
C SER A 53 -8.99 41.67 40.39
N LYS A 54 -9.84 42.38 39.65
CA LYS A 54 -10.38 43.68 40.09
C LYS A 54 -11.32 43.57 41.28
N ASN A 55 -12.12 42.50 41.35
CA ASN A 55 -13.19 42.37 42.34
C ASN A 55 -12.74 41.71 43.65
N VAL A 56 -11.80 40.77 43.60
CA VAL A 56 -11.37 39.97 44.76
C VAL A 56 -9.97 40.35 45.26
N GLY A 57 -9.18 41.05 44.44
CA GLY A 57 -7.79 41.41 44.74
C GLY A 57 -6.79 40.38 44.21
N GLY A 58 -5.57 40.83 43.90
CA GLY A 58 -4.54 40.02 43.25
C GLY A 58 -4.01 38.85 44.09
N GLU A 59 -3.95 39.00 45.42
CA GLU A 59 -3.40 37.97 46.33
C GLU A 59 -4.27 36.71 46.38
N GLY A 60 -5.60 36.86 46.49
CA GLY A 60 -6.54 35.73 46.48
C GLY A 60 -6.56 35.01 45.13
N LEU A 61 -6.43 35.78 44.03
CA LEU A 61 -6.34 35.22 42.68
C LEU A 61 -5.05 34.41 42.48
N PHE A 62 -3.93 34.87 43.03
CA PHE A 62 -2.65 34.16 42.96
C PHE A 62 -2.69 32.83 43.71
N ILE A 63 -3.26 32.80 44.92
CA ILE A 63 -3.42 31.55 45.70
C ILE A 63 -4.32 30.56 44.96
N MET A 64 -5.42 31.03 44.37
CA MET A 64 -6.32 30.19 43.59
C MET A 64 -5.64 29.65 42.33
N ALA A 65 -4.93 30.51 41.59
CA ALA A 65 -4.16 30.09 40.42
C ALA A 65 -3.10 29.04 40.78
N LEU A 66 -2.44 29.18 41.93
CA LEU A 66 -1.48 28.20 42.43
C LEU A 66 -2.15 26.85 42.75
N LEU A 67 -3.29 26.84 43.45
CA LEU A 67 -4.02 25.62 43.78
C LEU A 67 -4.58 24.91 42.53
N VAL A 68 -5.10 25.69 41.57
CA VAL A 68 -5.54 25.19 40.26
C VAL A 68 -4.36 24.61 39.50
N GLN A 69 -3.20 25.28 39.47
CA GLN A 69 -2.01 24.79 38.79
C GLN A 69 -1.45 23.51 39.42
N LEU A 70 -1.42 23.41 40.75
CA LEU A 70 -0.98 22.21 41.47
C LEU A 70 -1.90 21.02 41.18
N SER A 71 -3.22 21.23 41.23
CA SER A 71 -4.20 20.19 40.91
C SER A 71 -4.20 19.81 39.44
N ALA A 72 -4.00 20.75 38.51
CA ALA A 72 -3.82 20.48 37.08
C ALA A 72 -2.56 19.65 36.80
N ASN A 73 -1.44 19.98 37.44
CA ASN A 73 -0.20 19.21 37.32
C ASN A 73 -0.37 17.77 37.86
N ALA A 74 -1.06 17.61 38.99
CA ALA A 74 -1.38 16.29 39.54
C ALA A 74 -2.28 15.47 38.60
N MET A 75 -3.33 16.08 38.03
CA MET A 75 -4.19 15.44 37.03
C MET A 75 -3.40 15.01 35.79
N ARG A 76 -2.47 15.86 35.31
CA ARG A 76 -1.62 15.54 34.16
C ARG A 76 -0.72 14.34 34.42
N ALA A 77 -0.14 14.23 35.62
CA ALA A 77 0.66 13.08 36.03
C ALA A 77 -0.17 11.78 36.14
N LEU A 78 -1.43 11.89 36.54
CA LEU A 78 -2.37 10.76 36.64
C LEU A 78 -3.04 10.41 35.31
N THR A 79 -2.87 11.22 34.27
CA THR A 79 -3.51 11.02 32.97
C THR A 79 -2.86 9.84 32.23
N PRO A 80 -3.63 8.78 31.90
CA PRO A 80 -3.11 7.66 31.12
C PRO A 80 -2.64 8.07 29.72
N PRO A 81 -1.71 7.32 29.09
CA PRO A 81 -1.24 7.61 27.74
C PRO A 81 -2.29 7.22 26.67
N PHE A 82 -3.39 7.98 26.57
CA PHE A 82 -4.48 7.72 25.63
C PHE A 82 -4.04 7.67 24.16
N GLY A 83 -3.03 8.46 23.78
CA GLY A 83 -2.50 8.44 22.41
C GLY A 83 -1.98 7.07 21.98
N LYS A 84 -1.28 6.35 22.87
CA LYS A 84 -0.80 4.99 22.60
C LYS A 84 -1.96 4.01 22.44
N TYR A 85 -3.00 4.16 23.25
CA TYR A 85 -4.19 3.31 23.18
C TYR A 85 -4.98 3.49 21.88
N VAL A 86 -5.15 4.74 21.43
CA VAL A 86 -5.82 5.05 20.15
C VAL A 86 -5.01 4.51 18.96
N ALA A 87 -3.68 4.60 19.00
CA ALA A 87 -2.83 4.03 17.96
C ALA A 87 -2.95 2.50 17.88
N GLU A 88 -2.96 1.82 19.02
CA GLU A 88 -3.15 0.37 19.10
C GLU A 88 -4.56 -0.05 18.68
N GLU A 89 -5.59 0.73 19.02
CA GLU A 89 -6.97 0.53 18.56
C GLU A 89 -7.07 0.61 17.03
N ALA A 90 -6.52 1.65 16.42
CA ALA A 90 -6.50 1.81 14.96
C ALA A 90 -5.75 0.68 14.26
N LYS A 91 -4.68 0.15 14.86
CA LYS A 91 -3.94 -1.00 14.34
C LYS A 91 -4.79 -2.28 14.36
N LEU A 92 -5.43 -2.59 15.50
CA LEU A 92 -6.30 -3.77 15.65
C LEU A 92 -7.52 -3.68 14.73
N GLU A 93 -8.10 -2.49 14.58
CA GLU A 93 -9.21 -2.25 13.65
C GLU A 93 -8.77 -2.47 12.19
N GLY A 94 -7.57 -2.00 11.82
CA GLY A 94 -6.99 -2.24 10.49
C GLY A 94 -6.75 -3.72 10.21
N GLU A 95 -6.22 -4.46 11.18
CA GLU A 95 -5.99 -5.91 11.07
C GLU A 95 -7.31 -6.68 10.91
N PHE A 96 -8.34 -6.33 11.67
CA PHE A 96 -9.67 -6.92 11.55
C PHE A 96 -10.31 -6.64 10.18
N ARG A 97 -10.22 -5.40 9.67
CA ARG A 97 -10.71 -5.04 8.33
C ARG A 97 -9.96 -5.82 7.24
N PHE A 98 -8.65 -5.95 7.36
CA PHE A 98 -7.83 -6.70 6.41
C PHE A 98 -8.24 -8.18 6.35
N GLN A 99 -8.53 -8.82 7.50
CA GLN A 99 -9.06 -10.19 7.54
C GLN A 99 -10.40 -10.31 6.79
N HIS A 100 -11.29 -9.33 6.94
CA HIS A 100 -12.54 -9.29 6.18
C HIS A 100 -12.32 -9.13 4.67
N THR A 101 -11.43 -8.23 4.25
CA THR A 101 -11.09 -8.06 2.82
C THR A 101 -10.56 -9.37 2.24
N ARG A 102 -9.66 -10.05 2.95
CA ARG A 102 -9.14 -11.36 2.54
C ARG A 102 -10.25 -12.41 2.41
N LEU A 103 -11.22 -12.44 3.32
CA LEU A 103 -12.36 -13.37 3.22
C LEU A 103 -13.23 -13.07 1.99
N ILE A 104 -13.42 -11.79 1.65
CA ILE A 104 -14.18 -11.39 0.45
C ILE A 104 -13.43 -11.84 -0.81
N ASP A 105 -12.13 -11.55 -0.88
CA ASP A 105 -11.26 -11.84 -2.04
C ASP A 105 -11.16 -13.35 -2.33
N TYR A 106 -11.22 -14.20 -1.31
CA TYR A 106 -11.11 -15.66 -1.43
C TYR A 106 -12.39 -16.40 -1.03
N SER A 107 -13.55 -15.73 -1.16
CA SER A 107 -14.83 -16.27 -0.69
C SER A 107 -15.24 -17.57 -1.38
N GLU A 108 -14.92 -17.71 -2.67
CA GLU A 108 -15.19 -18.91 -3.46
C GLU A 108 -14.34 -20.08 -2.99
N GLU A 109 -13.02 -19.89 -2.81
CA GLU A 109 -12.12 -20.93 -2.32
C GLU A 109 -12.49 -21.38 -0.91
N VAL A 110 -12.83 -20.42 -0.03
CA VAL A 110 -13.30 -20.73 1.33
C VAL A 110 -14.59 -21.56 1.30
N ALA A 111 -15.53 -21.23 0.40
CA ALA A 111 -16.77 -21.99 0.24
C ALA A 111 -16.50 -23.41 -0.29
N LEU A 112 -15.66 -23.55 -1.32
CA LEU A 112 -15.29 -24.84 -1.91
C LEU A 112 -14.60 -25.76 -0.89
N TYR A 113 -13.70 -25.22 -0.08
CA TYR A 113 -13.05 -25.97 1.00
C TYR A 113 -13.93 -26.16 2.24
N HIS A 114 -15.16 -25.64 2.24
CA HIS A 114 -16.04 -25.62 3.40
C HIS A 114 -15.37 -24.96 4.64
N GLY A 115 -14.44 -24.04 4.44
CA GLY A 115 -13.58 -23.44 5.46
C GLY A 115 -14.23 -22.35 6.33
N HIS A 116 -15.52 -22.10 6.15
CA HIS A 116 -16.27 -21.04 6.84
C HIS A 116 -16.11 -21.02 8.37
N GLU A 117 -16.11 -22.18 9.04
CA GLU A 117 -15.91 -22.26 10.50
C GLU A 117 -14.50 -21.80 10.91
N SER A 118 -13.45 -22.17 10.17
CA SER A 118 -12.07 -21.77 10.46
C SER A 118 -11.85 -20.27 10.23
N GLU A 119 -12.44 -19.72 9.17
CA GLU A 119 -12.37 -18.28 8.90
C GLU A 119 -13.18 -17.49 9.94
N ARG A 120 -14.36 -17.99 10.37
CA ARG A 120 -15.13 -17.41 11.48
C ARG A 120 -14.31 -17.38 12.77
N ASP A 121 -13.70 -18.49 13.17
CA ASP A 121 -12.88 -18.55 14.39
C ASP A 121 -11.69 -17.56 14.35
N THR A 122 -11.14 -17.31 13.17
CA THR A 122 -10.05 -16.33 12.97
C THR A 122 -10.57 -14.90 13.10
N LEU A 123 -11.71 -14.60 12.48
CA LEU A 123 -12.38 -13.30 12.59
C LEU A 123 -12.84 -13.01 14.01
N ASP A 124 -13.41 -14.00 14.70
CA ASP A 124 -13.86 -13.88 16.09
C ASP A 124 -12.67 -13.57 17.01
N LYS A 125 -11.53 -14.23 16.83
CA LYS A 125 -10.29 -13.90 17.57
C LYS A 125 -9.86 -12.44 17.34
N GLY A 126 -9.89 -11.97 16.10
CA GLY A 126 -9.60 -10.58 15.76
C GLY A 126 -10.57 -9.61 16.43
N TYR A 127 -11.87 -9.87 16.31
CA TYR A 127 -12.95 -9.08 16.91
C TYR A 127 -12.86 -9.03 18.43
N PHE A 128 -12.72 -10.17 19.12
CA PHE A 128 -12.63 -10.20 20.58
C PHE A 128 -11.37 -9.52 21.08
N THR A 129 -10.27 -9.58 20.35
CA THR A 129 -9.04 -8.85 20.69
C THR A 129 -9.27 -7.33 20.61
N LEU A 130 -9.89 -6.86 19.54
CA LEU A 130 -10.27 -5.44 19.37
C LEU A 130 -11.23 -4.98 20.47
N ILE A 131 -12.33 -5.71 20.69
CA ILE A 131 -13.34 -5.35 21.69
C ILE A 131 -12.79 -5.40 23.11
N LYS A 132 -11.91 -6.35 23.44
CA LYS A 132 -11.24 -6.38 24.75
C LYS A 132 -10.40 -5.13 24.98
N HIS A 133 -9.70 -4.66 23.94
CA HIS A 133 -8.92 -3.42 23.98
C HIS A 133 -9.83 -2.19 24.13
N VAL A 134 -10.85 -2.06 23.29
CA VAL A 134 -11.83 -0.96 23.36
C VAL A 134 -12.49 -0.90 24.74
N ASN A 135 -12.96 -2.03 25.27
CA ASN A 135 -13.58 -2.10 26.60
C ASN A 135 -12.60 -1.76 27.73
N ARG A 136 -11.32 -2.09 27.59
CA ARG A 136 -10.27 -1.69 28.54
C ARG A 136 -10.05 -0.18 28.51
N ILE A 137 -10.03 0.42 27.32
CA ILE A 137 -9.90 1.87 27.15
C ILE A 137 -11.11 2.58 27.73
N LEU A 138 -12.34 2.14 27.43
CA LEU A 138 -13.57 2.73 27.92
C LEU A 138 -13.62 2.71 29.46
N ARG A 139 -13.26 1.60 30.10
CA ARG A 139 -13.16 1.53 31.57
C ARG A 139 -12.15 2.52 32.15
N ARG A 140 -10.95 2.63 31.55
CA ARG A 140 -9.95 3.60 32.00
C ARG A 140 -10.39 5.06 31.78
N ARG A 141 -11.04 5.33 30.64
CA ARG A 141 -11.61 6.63 30.30
C ARG A 141 -12.71 7.03 31.28
N LEU A 142 -13.52 6.08 31.74
CA LEU A 142 -14.55 6.33 32.75
C LEU A 142 -13.93 6.80 34.07
N TYR A 143 -12.98 6.07 34.64
CA TYR A 143 -12.35 6.46 35.92
C TYR A 143 -11.60 7.79 35.82
N HIS A 144 -10.85 7.98 34.73
CA HIS A 144 -10.13 9.24 34.49
C HIS A 144 -11.11 10.41 34.30
N GLY A 145 -12.18 10.22 33.52
CA GLY A 145 -13.22 11.23 33.32
C GLY A 145 -13.97 11.59 34.60
N PHE A 146 -14.29 10.63 35.47
CA PHE A 146 -14.87 10.91 36.79
C PHE A 146 -13.93 11.74 37.67
N MET A 147 -12.64 11.39 37.72
CA MET A 147 -11.63 12.15 38.46
C MET A 147 -11.49 13.58 37.92
N GLU A 148 -11.42 13.73 36.60
CA GLU A 148 -11.29 15.01 35.92
C GLU A 148 -12.51 15.92 36.16
N ASP A 149 -13.73 15.40 35.95
CA ASP A 149 -14.97 16.12 36.24
C ASP A 149 -15.07 16.49 37.73
N PHE A 150 -14.65 15.61 38.63
CA PHE A 150 -14.63 15.90 40.07
C PHE A 150 -13.74 17.10 40.39
N VAL A 151 -12.51 17.12 39.88
CA VAL A 151 -11.56 18.20 40.14
C VAL A 151 -12.02 19.51 39.50
N ILE A 152 -12.40 19.48 38.21
CA ILE A 152 -12.72 20.71 37.46
C ILE A 152 -14.06 21.30 37.92
N LYS A 153 -15.11 20.48 38.07
CA LYS A 153 -16.46 21.01 38.37
C LYS A 153 -16.68 21.23 39.86
N TYR A 154 -16.24 20.30 40.71
CA TYR A 154 -16.56 20.33 42.14
C TYR A 154 -15.44 20.93 42.97
N PHE A 155 -14.19 20.47 42.81
CA PHE A 155 -13.08 20.94 43.63
C PHE A 155 -12.73 22.40 43.34
N TRP A 156 -12.53 22.78 42.08
CA TRP A 156 -12.26 24.18 41.71
C TRP A 156 -13.46 25.09 41.94
N GLY A 157 -14.68 24.59 41.70
CA GLY A 157 -15.91 25.31 42.04
C GLY A 157 -15.99 25.63 43.54
N ALA A 158 -15.65 24.68 44.41
CA ALA A 158 -15.63 24.88 45.86
C ALA A 158 -14.53 25.85 46.30
N LEU A 159 -13.29 25.70 45.80
CA LEU A 159 -12.19 26.63 46.07
C LEU A 159 -12.55 28.05 45.65
N GLY A 160 -13.22 28.18 44.51
CA GLY A 160 -13.67 29.46 44.02
C GLY A 160 -14.78 30.10 44.84
N LEU A 161 -15.73 29.31 45.36
CA LEU A 161 -16.73 29.83 46.29
C LEU A 161 -16.11 30.32 47.60
N ILE A 162 -15.09 29.62 48.11
CA ILE A 162 -14.30 30.09 49.27
C ILE A 162 -13.68 31.45 48.95
N LEU A 163 -13.06 31.60 47.78
CA LEU A 163 -12.46 32.85 47.34
C LEU A 163 -13.50 33.99 47.21
N CYS A 164 -14.66 33.72 46.60
CA CYS A 164 -15.75 34.70 46.49
C CYS A 164 -16.32 35.11 47.86
N SER A 165 -16.15 34.27 48.89
CA SER A 165 -16.59 34.59 50.26
C SER A 165 -15.60 35.51 51.00
N VAL A 166 -14.33 35.58 50.59
CA VAL A 166 -13.29 36.38 51.28
C VAL A 166 -13.67 37.86 51.41
N PRO A 167 -14.11 38.59 50.35
CA PRO A 167 -14.52 39.99 50.48
C PRO A 167 -15.78 40.21 51.33
N VAL A 168 -16.61 39.18 51.50
CA VAL A 168 -17.85 39.25 52.29
C VAL A 168 -17.54 39.16 53.79
N PHE A 169 -16.59 38.28 54.17
CA PHE A 169 -16.21 38.03 55.56
C PHE A 169 -15.00 38.86 56.04
N PHE A 170 -14.07 39.19 55.14
CA PHE A 170 -12.87 39.98 55.42
C PHE A 170 -12.96 41.33 54.70
N LYS A 171 -12.85 42.43 55.45
CA LYS A 171 -12.83 43.78 54.88
C LYS A 171 -11.53 43.99 54.11
N ILE A 172 -11.62 44.04 52.79
CA ILE A 172 -10.49 44.47 51.96
C ILE A 172 -10.28 45.98 52.19
N PRO A 173 -9.05 46.46 52.45
CA PRO A 173 -8.77 47.86 52.82
C PRO A 173 -9.21 48.93 51.79
N SER A 174 -9.62 48.52 50.59
CA SER A 174 -9.94 49.39 49.45
C SER A 174 -11.45 49.50 49.13
N GLN A 175 -12.35 48.85 49.87
CA GLN A 175 -13.80 48.93 49.60
C GLN A 175 -14.53 49.82 50.62
N ILE A 176 -15.09 50.91 50.09
CA ILE A 176 -15.97 51.84 50.80
C ILE A 176 -17.20 51.07 51.31
N THR A 177 -17.68 51.41 52.50
CA THR A 177 -18.81 50.79 53.21
C THR A 177 -19.95 50.38 52.29
N SER A 178 -20.00 49.08 51.97
CA SER A 178 -20.99 48.47 51.07
C SER A 178 -22.27 48.09 51.81
N THR A 179 -23.42 48.38 51.20
CA THR A 179 -24.74 47.96 51.67
C THR A 179 -24.86 46.44 51.58
N MET A 180 -25.77 45.81 52.34
CA MET A 180 -25.97 44.36 52.27
C MET A 180 -26.36 43.88 50.85
N GLY A 181 -27.05 44.73 50.08
CA GLY A 181 -27.35 44.53 48.66
C GLY A 181 -26.08 44.43 47.80
N ASP A 182 -25.19 45.42 47.90
CA ASP A 182 -23.94 45.49 47.11
C ASP A 182 -23.00 44.30 47.36
N ARG A 183 -22.99 43.77 48.59
CA ARG A 183 -22.24 42.55 48.95
C ARG A 183 -22.82 41.30 48.30
N THR A 184 -24.15 41.21 48.23
CA THR A 184 -24.83 40.08 47.60
C THR A 184 -24.65 40.13 46.08
N GLU A 185 -24.77 41.31 45.46
CA GLU A 185 -24.52 41.52 44.04
C GLU A 185 -23.07 41.17 43.65
N SER A 186 -22.10 41.65 44.42
CA SER A 186 -20.68 41.34 44.21
C SER A 186 -20.39 39.85 44.35
N PHE A 187 -21.02 39.18 45.33
CA PHE A 187 -20.89 37.74 45.51
C PHE A 187 -21.46 36.94 44.33
N VAL A 188 -22.68 37.27 43.88
CA VAL A 188 -23.34 36.59 42.75
C VAL A 188 -22.54 36.81 41.45
N THR A 189 -22.06 38.03 41.23
CA THR A 189 -21.25 38.38 40.06
C THR A 189 -19.91 37.64 40.05
N ASN A 190 -19.18 37.64 41.18
CA ASN A 190 -17.91 36.93 41.31
C ASN A 190 -18.10 35.41 41.18
N ARG A 191 -19.15 34.85 41.77
CA ARG A 191 -19.49 33.42 41.60
C ARG A 191 -19.74 33.08 40.14
N ARG A 192 -20.49 33.89 39.39
CA ARG A 192 -20.79 33.64 37.97
C ARG A 192 -19.52 33.72 37.11
N ILE A 193 -18.70 34.76 37.32
CA ILE A 193 -17.41 34.92 36.62
C ILE A 193 -16.49 33.73 36.92
N LEU A 194 -16.47 33.26 38.17
CA LEU A 194 -15.64 32.13 38.56
C LEU A 194 -16.09 30.82 37.93
N LEU A 195 -17.39 30.54 37.91
CA LEU A 195 -17.93 29.35 37.24
C LEU A 195 -17.61 29.39 35.74
N SER A 196 -17.80 30.54 35.08
CA SER A 196 -17.44 30.71 33.67
C SER A 196 -15.93 30.60 33.41
N SER A 197 -15.09 31.05 34.34
CA SER A 197 -13.63 30.87 34.28
C SER A 197 -13.23 29.40 34.45
N SER A 198 -13.90 28.66 35.35
CA SER A 198 -13.67 27.24 35.57
C SER A 198 -14.05 26.42 34.33
N ASP A 199 -15.18 26.75 33.69
CA ASP A 199 -15.61 26.13 32.44
C ASP A 199 -14.62 26.41 31.30
N ALA A 200 -14.14 27.66 31.18
CA ALA A 200 -13.14 28.02 30.19
C ALA A 200 -11.81 27.27 30.40
N PHE A 201 -11.35 27.18 31.65
CA PHE A 201 -10.14 26.41 32.00
C PHE A 201 -10.34 24.91 31.72
N GLY A 202 -11.51 24.36 32.05
CA GLY A 202 -11.88 22.99 31.73
C GLY A 202 -11.81 22.70 30.23
N ARG A 203 -12.33 23.60 29.39
CA ARG A 203 -12.21 23.48 27.92
C ARG A 203 -10.77 23.47 27.44
N VAL A 204 -9.92 24.38 27.95
CA VAL A 204 -8.48 24.41 27.62
C VAL A 204 -7.78 23.10 28.04
N MET A 205 -8.13 22.58 29.21
CA MET A 205 -7.65 21.27 29.69
C MET A 205 -8.06 20.14 28.73
N PHE A 206 -9.33 20.09 28.30
CA PHE A 206 -9.81 19.09 27.34
C PHE A 206 -9.11 19.19 25.98
N SER A 207 -8.78 20.40 25.53
CA SER A 207 -8.03 20.60 24.28
C SER A 207 -6.64 19.96 24.31
N TYR A 208 -6.06 19.63 25.46
CA TYR A 208 -4.82 18.83 25.51
C TYR A 208 -4.96 17.48 24.80
N LYS A 209 -6.12 16.82 24.95
CA LYS A 209 -6.40 15.56 24.27
C LYS A 209 -6.48 15.77 22.75
N GLU A 210 -7.13 16.82 22.30
CA GLU A 210 -7.28 17.19 20.89
C GLU A 210 -5.90 17.50 20.27
N ILE A 211 -5.06 18.26 20.97
CA ILE A 211 -3.66 18.52 20.59
C ILE A 211 -2.87 17.21 20.50
N SER A 212 -3.02 16.31 21.47
CA SER A 212 -2.33 15.02 21.46
C SER A 212 -2.79 14.13 20.30
N GLN A 213 -4.07 14.16 19.94
CA GLN A 213 -4.59 13.42 18.79
C GLN A 213 -4.05 14.02 17.48
N LEU A 214 -4.10 15.34 17.34
CA LEU A 214 -3.54 16.06 16.20
C LEU A 214 -2.05 15.77 16.02
N ALA A 215 -1.26 15.79 17.11
CA ALA A 215 0.16 15.43 17.07
C ALA A 215 0.37 14.00 16.56
N GLY A 216 -0.49 13.06 16.96
CA GLY A 216 -0.47 11.68 16.45
C GLY A 216 -0.75 11.58 14.96
N HIS A 217 -1.76 12.29 14.44
CA HIS A 217 -2.04 12.36 13.00
C HIS A 217 -0.90 13.04 12.23
N THR A 218 -0.39 14.14 12.77
CA THR A 218 0.73 14.90 12.18
C THR A 218 1.98 14.04 12.05
N SER A 219 2.34 13.28 13.09
CA SER A 219 3.48 12.37 13.05
C SER A 219 3.33 11.32 11.97
N ARG A 220 2.15 10.71 11.82
CA ARG A 220 1.91 9.70 10.77
C ARG A 220 1.95 10.30 9.36
N LEU A 221 1.38 11.48 9.17
CA LEU A 221 1.39 12.18 7.89
C LEU A 221 2.80 12.65 7.52
N ALA A 222 3.55 13.18 8.48
CA ALA A 222 4.95 13.56 8.29
C ALA A 222 5.80 12.34 7.88
N SER A 223 5.63 11.20 8.56
CA SER A 223 6.30 9.95 8.16
C SER A 223 5.91 9.50 6.75
N LEU A 224 4.64 9.66 6.35
CA LEU A 224 4.22 9.37 4.96
C LEU A 224 4.96 10.23 3.94
N LEU A 225 5.03 11.55 4.18
CA LEU A 225 5.71 12.48 3.29
C LEU A 225 7.22 12.19 3.24
N GLU A 226 7.87 11.98 4.37
CA GLU A 226 9.30 11.62 4.44
C GLU A 226 9.60 10.32 3.67
N VAL A 227 8.77 9.29 3.82
CA VAL A 227 8.94 8.02 3.10
C VAL A 227 8.69 8.21 1.60
N MET A 228 7.71 9.02 1.21
CA MET A 228 7.46 9.34 -0.21
C MET A 228 8.64 10.09 -0.85
N ASP A 229 9.25 11.03 -0.12
CA ASP A 229 10.44 11.75 -0.59
C ASP A 229 11.64 10.81 -0.73
N ASP A 230 11.86 9.91 0.23
CA ASP A 230 12.88 8.88 0.15
C ASP A 230 12.67 7.93 -1.04
N ILE A 231 11.44 7.47 -1.27
CA ILE A 231 11.08 6.62 -2.41
C ILE A 231 11.36 7.33 -3.73
N THR A 232 11.01 8.60 -3.83
CA THR A 232 11.27 9.42 -5.03
C THR A 232 12.77 9.61 -5.25
N ALA A 233 13.56 9.69 -4.18
CA ALA A 233 15.02 9.67 -4.22
C ALA A 233 15.63 8.28 -4.44
N GLY A 234 14.81 7.23 -4.65
CA GLY A 234 15.27 5.86 -4.87
C GLY A 234 15.88 5.21 -3.61
N ARG A 235 15.54 5.69 -2.41
CA ARG A 235 15.95 5.10 -1.13
C ARG A 235 14.81 4.28 -0.55
N PHE A 236 15.04 2.98 -0.37
CA PHE A 236 14.04 2.04 0.15
C PHE A 236 14.56 1.43 1.44
N GLN A 237 13.69 1.30 2.45
CA GLN A 237 14.00 0.60 3.69
C GLN A 237 13.10 -0.62 3.84
N LYS A 238 13.67 -1.79 3.52
CA LYS A 238 13.03 -3.09 3.71
C LYS A 238 13.63 -3.78 4.91
N LYS A 239 12.81 -4.37 5.79
CA LYS A 239 13.33 -5.28 6.81
C LYS A 239 13.74 -6.57 6.12
N LEU A 240 15.04 -6.87 6.15
CA LEU A 240 15.56 -8.12 5.61
C LEU A 240 15.00 -9.28 6.42
N VAL A 241 14.30 -10.18 5.74
CA VAL A 241 13.79 -11.45 6.30
C VAL A 241 14.65 -12.63 5.81
N SER A 242 15.78 -12.35 5.15
CA SER A 242 16.62 -13.38 4.52
C SER A 242 17.12 -14.43 5.52
N SER A 243 17.02 -15.69 5.14
CA SER A 243 17.50 -16.86 5.89
C SER A 243 19.01 -17.08 5.83
N VAL A 244 19.75 -16.28 5.04
CA VAL A 244 21.19 -16.45 4.78
C VAL A 244 21.93 -15.12 4.93
N SER A 245 23.06 -15.15 5.67
CA SER A 245 24.09 -14.12 5.90
C SER A 245 23.68 -12.66 5.66
N THR A 246 23.15 -12.00 6.69
CA THR A 246 22.67 -10.62 6.69
C THR A 246 23.70 -9.58 6.24
N ASP A 247 24.98 -9.77 6.54
CA ASP A 247 25.99 -8.72 6.31
C ASP A 247 26.43 -8.61 4.84
N ALA A 248 26.59 -9.73 4.13
CA ALA A 248 26.92 -9.73 2.72
C ALA A 248 25.75 -9.20 1.86
N ASN A 249 24.52 -9.65 2.15
CA ASN A 249 23.33 -9.21 1.42
C ASN A 249 23.01 -7.72 1.68
N ALA A 250 23.22 -7.23 2.90
CA ALA A 250 23.06 -5.82 3.23
C ALA A 250 24.08 -4.93 2.49
N ALA A 251 25.33 -5.38 2.33
CA ALA A 251 26.33 -4.65 1.57
C ALA A 251 25.99 -4.53 0.07
N VAL A 252 25.41 -5.59 -0.53
CA VAL A 252 24.99 -5.57 -1.93
C VAL A 252 23.77 -4.66 -2.14
N LEU A 253 22.83 -4.62 -1.20
CA LEU A 253 21.68 -3.71 -1.26
C LEU A 253 22.06 -2.23 -1.09
N GLY A 254 23.24 -1.94 -0.53
CA GLY A 254 23.80 -0.60 -0.43
C GLY A 254 24.42 -0.08 -1.74
N ASN A 255 24.76 -0.97 -2.67
CA ASN A 255 25.27 -0.60 -3.98
C ASN A 255 24.12 -0.22 -4.91
N ARG A 256 24.34 0.80 -5.74
CA ARG A 256 23.43 1.19 -6.82
C ARG A 256 24.15 0.96 -8.15
N GLY A 257 23.52 0.21 -9.04
CA GLY A 257 23.95 0.11 -10.42
C GLY A 257 23.57 1.35 -11.22
N THR A 258 24.02 1.40 -12.47
CA THR A 258 23.72 2.52 -13.38
C THR A 258 22.65 2.12 -14.38
N ILE A 259 21.71 3.02 -14.66
CA ILE A 259 20.71 2.88 -15.73
C ILE A 259 21.03 3.94 -16.78
N VAL A 260 21.22 3.51 -18.02
CA VAL A 260 21.52 4.39 -19.15
C VAL A 260 20.46 4.21 -20.22
N GLU A 261 19.95 5.30 -20.77
CA GLU A 261 19.02 5.22 -21.89
C GLU A 261 19.75 4.78 -23.17
N SER A 262 19.17 3.80 -23.87
CA SER A 262 19.71 3.21 -25.09
C SER A 262 18.59 2.57 -25.89
N ASP A 263 18.68 2.54 -27.22
CA ASP A 263 17.67 1.86 -28.05
C ASP A 263 17.66 0.33 -27.86
N SER A 264 18.78 -0.26 -27.43
CA SER A 264 18.89 -1.69 -27.13
C SER A 264 18.83 -1.98 -25.64
N ILE A 265 18.34 -3.17 -25.29
CA ILE A 265 18.37 -3.70 -23.92
C ILE A 265 19.70 -4.42 -23.69
N GLU A 266 20.51 -3.94 -22.76
CA GLU A 266 21.82 -4.50 -22.40
C GLU A 266 21.95 -4.60 -20.88
N PHE A 267 22.32 -5.78 -20.39
CA PHE A 267 22.68 -6.02 -19.00
C PHE A 267 24.17 -6.33 -18.95
N THR A 268 24.91 -5.66 -18.06
CA THR A 268 26.34 -5.89 -17.84
C THR A 268 26.60 -6.10 -16.36
N ASP A 269 26.88 -7.34 -15.97
CA ASP A 269 27.18 -7.77 -14.59
C ASP A 269 26.13 -7.34 -13.56
N VAL A 270 24.85 -7.45 -13.94
CA VAL A 270 23.73 -6.98 -13.10
C VAL A 270 23.27 -8.11 -12.17
N PRO A 271 23.34 -7.95 -10.84
CA PRO A 271 22.75 -8.90 -9.91
C PRO A 271 21.22 -8.75 -9.88
N ILE A 272 20.50 -9.87 -9.91
CA ILE A 272 19.06 -9.88 -9.67
C ILE A 272 18.82 -10.22 -8.20
N ILE A 273 18.31 -9.25 -7.46
CA ILE A 273 18.08 -9.37 -6.00
C ILE A 273 16.61 -9.10 -5.71
N SER A 274 15.99 -9.98 -4.93
CA SER A 274 14.62 -9.79 -4.46
C SER A 274 14.56 -8.60 -3.47
N PRO A 275 13.43 -7.90 -3.36
CA PRO A 275 13.23 -6.91 -2.31
C PRO A 275 13.42 -7.46 -0.90
N ASN A 276 13.32 -8.78 -0.71
CA ASN A 276 13.54 -9.43 0.58
C ASN A 276 15.04 -9.66 0.89
N GLY A 277 15.92 -9.38 -0.07
CA GLY A 277 17.38 -9.51 0.04
C GLY A 277 17.95 -10.81 -0.53
N ASP A 278 17.13 -11.64 -1.19
CA ASP A 278 17.61 -12.89 -1.78
C ASP A 278 18.29 -12.64 -3.11
N VAL A 279 19.53 -13.08 -3.26
CA VAL A 279 20.24 -13.04 -4.55
C VAL A 279 19.73 -14.19 -5.42
N LEU A 280 19.02 -13.85 -6.51
CA LEU A 280 18.45 -14.81 -7.45
C LEU A 280 19.41 -15.14 -8.59
N VAL A 281 20.18 -14.15 -9.03
CA VAL A 281 21.27 -14.29 -10.01
C VAL A 281 22.40 -13.36 -9.58
N GLU A 282 23.62 -13.87 -9.50
CA GLU A 282 24.78 -13.08 -9.05
C GLU A 282 25.21 -12.03 -10.09
N LYS A 283 25.31 -12.44 -11.36
CA LYS A 283 25.72 -11.57 -12.48
C LYS A 283 25.02 -11.97 -13.75
N LEU A 284 24.11 -11.14 -14.22
CA LEU A 284 23.41 -11.31 -15.48
C LEU A 284 24.01 -10.38 -16.54
N THR A 285 24.43 -10.97 -17.66
CA THR A 285 24.96 -10.25 -18.82
C THR A 285 24.30 -10.77 -20.09
N PHE A 286 23.58 -9.91 -20.81
CA PHE A 286 22.99 -10.22 -22.11
C PHE A 286 22.65 -8.94 -22.88
N THR A 287 22.46 -9.06 -24.19
CA THR A 287 22.11 -7.93 -25.06
C THR A 287 21.02 -8.35 -26.04
N VAL A 288 20.02 -7.49 -26.24
CA VAL A 288 18.93 -7.67 -27.19
C VAL A 288 18.79 -6.40 -28.03
N HIS A 289 19.07 -6.51 -29.31
CA HIS A 289 18.89 -5.41 -30.26
C HIS A 289 17.43 -5.35 -30.76
N PRO A 290 16.96 -4.18 -31.24
CA PRO A 290 15.65 -4.08 -31.88
C PRO A 290 15.49 -5.10 -33.02
N GLY A 291 14.37 -5.80 -33.04
CA GLY A 291 14.09 -6.91 -33.97
C GLY A 291 14.67 -8.27 -33.59
N GLU A 292 15.48 -8.35 -32.52
CA GLU A 292 15.92 -9.63 -31.95
C GLU A 292 14.93 -10.11 -30.89
N HIS A 293 14.14 -11.13 -31.22
CA HIS A 293 13.19 -11.70 -30.28
C HIS A 293 13.90 -12.69 -29.33
N LEU A 294 13.75 -12.46 -28.02
CA LEU A 294 14.36 -13.22 -26.94
C LEU A 294 13.33 -14.12 -26.24
N LEU A 295 13.61 -15.41 -26.17
CA LEU A 295 12.87 -16.35 -25.32
C LEU A 295 13.59 -16.49 -23.97
N ILE A 296 12.84 -16.43 -22.87
CA ILE A 296 13.34 -16.60 -21.52
C ILE A 296 12.73 -17.86 -20.92
N VAL A 297 13.57 -18.79 -20.49
CA VAL A 297 13.15 -20.08 -19.93
C VAL A 297 13.88 -20.37 -18.62
N GLY A 298 13.28 -21.16 -17.75
CA GLY A 298 13.90 -21.60 -16.50
C GLY A 298 12.86 -21.97 -15.44
N PRO A 299 13.25 -22.61 -14.34
CA PRO A 299 12.32 -23.05 -13.29
C PRO A 299 11.60 -21.88 -12.61
N ASN A 300 10.52 -22.18 -11.89
CA ASN A 300 9.80 -21.16 -11.10
C ASN A 300 10.69 -20.64 -9.97
N GLY A 301 10.61 -19.32 -9.71
CA GLY A 301 11.41 -18.68 -8.65
C GLY A 301 12.85 -18.30 -9.01
N CYS A 302 13.34 -18.62 -10.22
CA CYS A 302 14.73 -18.32 -10.62
C CYS A 302 15.03 -16.85 -10.99
N GLY A 303 14.05 -15.94 -10.84
CA GLY A 303 14.24 -14.51 -11.11
C GLY A 303 13.78 -13.99 -12.48
N LYS A 304 13.04 -14.76 -13.29
CA LYS A 304 12.48 -14.29 -14.59
C LYS A 304 11.61 -13.03 -14.45
N SER A 305 10.59 -13.08 -13.59
CA SER A 305 9.73 -11.90 -13.34
C SER A 305 10.48 -10.78 -12.63
N SER A 306 11.55 -11.10 -11.88
CA SER A 306 12.42 -10.11 -11.24
C SER A 306 13.22 -9.31 -12.26
N LEU A 307 13.75 -9.95 -13.31
CA LEU A 307 14.38 -9.30 -14.46
C LEU A 307 13.44 -8.27 -15.09
N PHE A 308 12.17 -8.63 -15.27
CA PHE A 308 11.18 -7.73 -15.84
C PHE A 308 10.80 -6.56 -14.94
N ARG A 309 10.79 -6.77 -13.63
CA ARG A 309 10.61 -5.67 -12.67
C ARG A 309 11.76 -4.68 -12.72
N ILE A 310 12.99 -5.14 -12.99
CA ILE A 310 14.14 -4.24 -13.23
C ILE A 310 13.97 -3.49 -14.56
N LEU A 311 13.61 -4.19 -15.64
CA LEU A 311 13.38 -3.57 -16.96
C LEU A 311 12.25 -2.53 -16.94
N GLY A 312 11.14 -2.85 -16.29
CA GLY A 312 10.01 -1.95 -16.07
C GLY A 312 10.24 -0.89 -14.99
N GLY A 313 11.44 -0.85 -14.37
CA GLY A 313 11.84 0.17 -13.39
C GLY A 313 11.16 0.03 -12.03
N LEU A 314 10.39 -1.03 -11.82
CA LEU A 314 9.75 -1.32 -10.55
C LEU A 314 10.77 -1.68 -9.47
N TRP A 315 11.84 -2.38 -9.83
CA TRP A 315 12.94 -2.73 -8.91
C TRP A 315 14.19 -1.93 -9.25
N PRO A 316 14.90 -1.41 -8.23
CA PRO A 316 16.16 -0.72 -8.46
C PRO A 316 17.27 -1.71 -8.86
N VAL A 317 18.28 -1.18 -9.55
CA VAL A 317 19.49 -1.94 -9.91
C VAL A 317 20.50 -1.85 -8.77
N TYR A 318 20.94 -2.98 -8.24
CA TYR A 318 21.86 -3.06 -7.09
C TYR A 318 23.35 -3.24 -7.48
N GLY A 319 23.65 -3.30 -8.77
CA GLY A 319 25.00 -3.41 -9.30
C GLY A 319 25.02 -3.53 -10.81
N GLY A 320 26.19 -3.39 -11.41
CA GLY A 320 26.35 -3.46 -12.87
C GLY A 320 25.72 -2.26 -13.61
N THR A 321 25.51 -2.45 -14.91
CA THR A 321 24.92 -1.43 -15.80
C THR A 321 23.75 -2.04 -16.57
N VAL A 322 22.61 -1.35 -16.56
CA VAL A 322 21.45 -1.66 -17.40
C VAL A 322 21.31 -0.55 -18.43
N LYS A 323 21.46 -0.89 -19.71
CA LYS A 323 21.02 0.01 -20.79
C LYS A 323 19.67 -0.44 -21.30
N LYS A 324 18.73 0.48 -21.43
CA LYS A 324 17.37 0.16 -21.91
C LYS A 324 16.71 1.40 -22.52
N PRO A 325 15.69 1.24 -23.37
CA PRO A 325 14.96 2.38 -23.87
C PRO A 325 14.11 3.03 -22.77
N SER A 326 13.50 4.16 -23.11
CA SER A 326 12.54 4.86 -22.25
C SER A 326 11.42 3.89 -21.81
N PHE A 327 10.83 4.15 -20.66
CA PHE A 327 9.71 3.33 -20.17
C PHE A 327 8.51 3.34 -21.11
N GLU A 328 8.31 4.42 -21.88
CA GLU A 328 7.22 4.53 -22.87
C GLU A 328 7.42 3.58 -24.06
N ASP A 329 8.66 3.18 -24.33
CA ASP A 329 9.02 2.27 -25.43
C ASP A 329 8.94 0.78 -25.04
N ILE A 330 8.68 0.47 -23.76
CA ILE A 330 8.60 -0.89 -23.21
C ILE A 330 7.21 -1.16 -22.66
N PHE A 331 6.52 -2.15 -23.23
CA PHE A 331 5.21 -2.57 -22.75
C PHE A 331 5.28 -3.94 -22.06
N TYR A 332 4.68 -4.08 -20.88
CA TYR A 332 4.69 -5.32 -20.11
C TYR A 332 3.30 -5.96 -20.06
N ILE A 333 3.21 -7.22 -20.47
CA ILE A 333 2.01 -8.05 -20.34
C ILE A 333 2.28 -9.13 -19.28
N PRO A 334 1.68 -9.03 -18.09
CA PRO A 334 1.80 -10.06 -17.07
C PRO A 334 1.01 -11.32 -17.41
N GLN A 335 1.33 -12.43 -16.74
CA GLN A 335 0.61 -13.71 -16.85
C GLN A 335 -0.89 -13.57 -16.56
N ARG A 336 -1.23 -12.75 -15.55
CA ARG A 336 -2.59 -12.34 -15.22
C ARG A 336 -2.78 -10.87 -15.61
N PRO A 337 -3.39 -10.57 -16.76
CA PRO A 337 -3.58 -9.21 -17.23
C PRO A 337 -4.32 -8.34 -16.22
N TYR A 338 -3.88 -7.10 -16.05
CA TYR A 338 -4.64 -6.09 -15.34
C TYR A 338 -5.76 -5.56 -16.23
N LEU A 339 -6.99 -5.66 -15.75
CA LEU A 339 -8.17 -5.05 -16.34
C LEU A 339 -8.56 -3.83 -15.49
N SER A 340 -8.61 -2.67 -16.13
CA SER A 340 -8.95 -1.41 -15.46
C SER A 340 -10.41 -1.40 -15.05
N ARG A 341 -10.73 -0.65 -14.00
CA ARG A 341 -12.14 -0.29 -13.77
C ARG A 341 -12.57 0.71 -14.84
N GLY A 342 -13.72 0.47 -15.46
CA GLY A 342 -14.26 1.35 -16.51
C GLY A 342 -14.72 0.58 -17.75
N THR A 343 -14.77 1.26 -18.89
CA THR A 343 -15.44 0.74 -20.08
C THR A 343 -14.63 -0.34 -20.82
N LEU A 344 -15.29 -1.08 -21.72
CA LEU A 344 -14.60 -2.02 -22.62
C LEU A 344 -13.51 -1.31 -23.44
N ARG A 345 -13.81 -0.11 -23.94
CA ARG A 345 -12.84 0.72 -24.69
C ARG A 345 -11.59 0.99 -23.85
N GLN A 346 -11.78 1.37 -22.58
CA GLN A 346 -10.69 1.62 -21.64
C GLN A 346 -9.82 0.38 -21.41
N GLN A 347 -10.36 -0.83 -21.52
CA GLN A 347 -9.55 -2.05 -21.41
C GLN A 347 -8.50 -2.17 -22.52
N VAL A 348 -8.80 -1.69 -23.73
CA VAL A 348 -7.90 -1.77 -24.89
C VAL A 348 -6.91 -0.60 -24.90
N ILE A 349 -7.34 0.60 -24.53
CA ILE A 349 -6.49 1.80 -24.64
C ILE A 349 -5.60 2.05 -23.42
N TYR A 350 -5.90 1.44 -22.26
CA TYR A 350 -5.13 1.64 -21.02
C TYR A 350 -3.61 1.50 -21.26
N PRO A 351 -2.75 2.40 -20.75
CA PRO A 351 -3.03 3.46 -19.76
C PRO A 351 -3.58 4.79 -20.32
N ASP A 352 -3.82 4.88 -21.63
CA ASP A 352 -4.40 6.09 -22.23
C ASP A 352 -5.86 6.31 -21.78
N GLY A 353 -6.28 7.57 -21.74
CA GLY A 353 -7.68 7.95 -21.69
C GLY A 353 -8.25 8.23 -23.09
N LEU A 354 -9.52 8.63 -23.13
CA LEU A 354 -10.22 8.97 -24.38
C LEU A 354 -9.56 10.16 -25.10
N LYS A 355 -8.99 11.10 -24.34
CA LYS A 355 -8.34 12.27 -24.91
C LYS A 355 -7.08 11.87 -25.68
N GLU A 356 -6.24 11.05 -25.08
CA GLU A 356 -5.00 10.55 -25.68
C GLU A 356 -5.30 9.65 -26.90
N MET A 357 -6.35 8.83 -26.83
CA MET A 357 -6.84 8.05 -27.98
C MET A 357 -7.20 8.95 -29.17
N HIS A 358 -7.95 10.03 -28.93
CA HIS A 358 -8.30 10.99 -29.98
C HIS A 358 -7.09 11.76 -30.49
N GLU A 359 -6.14 12.10 -29.62
CA GLU A 359 -4.87 12.75 -30.00
C GLU A 359 -4.01 11.85 -30.90
N LYS A 360 -4.04 10.53 -30.68
CA LYS A 360 -3.43 9.52 -31.56
C LYS A 360 -4.21 9.30 -32.87
N GLY A 361 -5.38 9.91 -33.03
CA GLY A 361 -6.25 9.76 -34.20
C GLY A 361 -6.89 8.38 -34.34
N VAL A 362 -6.95 7.61 -33.25
CA VAL A 362 -7.52 6.26 -33.24
C VAL A 362 -9.03 6.35 -33.01
N THR A 363 -9.81 5.65 -33.82
CA THR A 363 -11.27 5.60 -33.76
C THR A 363 -11.76 4.25 -33.22
N ASP A 364 -13.04 4.18 -32.85
CA ASP A 364 -13.67 2.92 -32.45
C ASP A 364 -13.62 1.85 -33.56
N SER A 365 -13.55 2.25 -34.84
CA SER A 365 -13.36 1.32 -35.97
C SER A 365 -11.98 0.68 -35.93
N ASP A 366 -10.93 1.47 -35.65
CA ASP A 366 -9.56 0.95 -35.54
C ASP A 366 -9.43 -0.01 -34.36
N LEU A 367 -10.10 0.29 -33.24
CA LEU A 367 -10.16 -0.62 -32.10
C LEU A 367 -10.92 -1.91 -32.44
N PHE A 368 -11.98 -1.83 -33.24
CA PHE A 368 -12.72 -3.00 -33.69
C PHE A 368 -11.87 -3.89 -34.62
N ASP A 369 -11.07 -3.29 -35.49
CA ASP A 369 -10.12 -4.01 -36.34
C ASP A 369 -9.07 -4.73 -35.48
N ILE A 370 -8.53 -4.06 -34.46
CA ILE A 370 -7.61 -4.68 -33.49
C ILE A 370 -8.26 -5.87 -32.78
N LEU A 371 -9.49 -5.72 -32.28
CA LEU A 371 -10.22 -6.82 -31.64
C LEU A 371 -10.55 -7.96 -32.62
N SER A 372 -10.71 -7.65 -33.91
CA SER A 372 -10.95 -8.65 -34.94
C SER A 372 -9.70 -9.50 -35.20
N ILE A 373 -8.49 -8.91 -35.17
CA ILE A 373 -7.23 -9.65 -35.28
C ILE A 373 -7.08 -10.70 -34.18
N VAL A 374 -7.46 -10.37 -32.95
CA VAL A 374 -7.41 -11.31 -31.80
C VAL A 374 -8.69 -12.15 -31.65
N GLU A 375 -9.57 -12.15 -32.65
CA GLU A 375 -10.82 -12.92 -32.71
C GLU A 375 -11.73 -12.73 -31.48
N ILE A 376 -11.89 -11.49 -31.01
CA ILE A 376 -12.77 -11.14 -29.89
C ILE A 376 -13.70 -9.96 -30.19
N SER A 377 -13.86 -9.56 -31.45
CA SER A 377 -14.71 -8.44 -31.85
C SER A 377 -16.18 -8.57 -31.40
N SER A 378 -16.69 -9.79 -31.26
CA SER A 378 -18.06 -10.05 -30.74
C SER A 378 -18.28 -9.59 -29.30
N ILE A 379 -17.22 -9.26 -28.55
CA ILE A 379 -17.36 -8.66 -27.22
C ILE A 379 -18.04 -7.28 -27.26
N VAL A 380 -17.95 -6.57 -28.39
CA VAL A 380 -18.57 -5.26 -28.61
C VAL A 380 -20.09 -5.39 -28.84
N ASP A 381 -20.59 -6.58 -29.19
CA ASP A 381 -22.03 -6.79 -29.40
C ASP A 381 -22.82 -6.88 -28.09
N ARG A 382 -22.14 -6.82 -26.94
CA ARG A 382 -22.74 -6.83 -25.61
C ARG A 382 -23.56 -5.56 -25.35
N PRO A 383 -24.55 -5.61 -24.44
CA PRO A 383 -25.28 -4.40 -24.03
C PRO A 383 -24.32 -3.29 -23.57
N GLY A 384 -24.42 -2.11 -24.18
CA GLY A 384 -23.53 -0.97 -23.92
C GLY A 384 -22.31 -0.87 -24.85
N GLY A 385 -22.00 -1.93 -25.61
CA GLY A 385 -20.91 -1.95 -26.58
C GLY A 385 -19.56 -1.50 -26.02
N TRP A 386 -18.92 -0.54 -26.68
CA TRP A 386 -17.64 0.01 -26.23
C TRP A 386 -17.70 0.73 -24.87
N ASP A 387 -18.88 1.24 -24.51
CA ASP A 387 -19.15 1.99 -23.29
C ASP A 387 -19.76 1.11 -22.19
N ALA A 388 -19.85 -0.21 -22.41
CA ALA A 388 -20.24 -1.14 -21.37
C ALA A 388 -19.25 -1.06 -20.20
N GLU A 389 -19.74 -1.08 -18.96
CA GLU A 389 -18.95 -1.13 -17.74
C GLU A 389 -19.37 -2.36 -16.93
N GLU A 390 -18.43 -3.28 -16.72
CA GLU A 390 -18.66 -4.52 -15.96
C GLU A 390 -17.42 -4.80 -15.08
N GLU A 391 -17.53 -5.74 -14.14
CA GLU A 391 -16.36 -6.30 -13.45
C GLU A 391 -15.66 -7.29 -14.40
N TRP A 392 -14.87 -6.73 -15.32
CA TRP A 392 -14.26 -7.45 -16.44
C TRP A 392 -13.43 -8.67 -16.02
N ARG A 393 -12.87 -8.63 -14.81
CA ARG A 393 -12.09 -9.74 -14.25
C ARG A 393 -12.94 -11.00 -14.06
N ASP A 394 -14.20 -10.84 -13.66
CA ASP A 394 -15.09 -11.96 -13.34
C ASP A 394 -15.86 -12.41 -14.60
N VAL A 395 -16.12 -11.47 -15.50
CA VAL A 395 -16.89 -11.71 -16.72
C VAL A 395 -16.07 -12.37 -17.83
N LEU A 396 -14.79 -12.03 -17.96
CA LEU A 396 -13.94 -12.51 -19.05
C LEU A 396 -13.15 -13.73 -18.61
N SER A 397 -13.19 -14.80 -19.43
CA SER A 397 -12.33 -15.96 -19.22
C SER A 397 -10.85 -15.58 -19.40
N GLY A 398 -9.94 -16.30 -18.73
CA GLY A 398 -8.50 -15.99 -18.78
C GLY A 398 -7.92 -15.89 -20.21
N GLY A 399 -8.41 -16.71 -21.14
CA GLY A 399 -8.03 -16.61 -22.55
C GLY A 399 -8.49 -15.31 -23.22
N LEU A 400 -9.70 -14.82 -22.91
CA LEU A 400 -10.19 -13.51 -23.38
C LEU A 400 -9.41 -12.37 -22.75
N GLN A 401 -9.08 -12.45 -21.46
CA GLN A 401 -8.26 -11.44 -20.77
C GLN A 401 -6.88 -11.31 -21.43
N GLN A 402 -6.25 -12.44 -21.76
CA GLN A 402 -4.97 -12.48 -22.49
C GLN A 402 -5.08 -11.87 -23.91
N ARG A 403 -6.18 -12.14 -24.62
CA ARG A 403 -6.45 -11.53 -25.93
C ARG A 403 -6.64 -10.02 -25.85
N ILE A 404 -7.35 -9.52 -24.84
CA ILE A 404 -7.48 -8.07 -24.61
C ILE A 404 -6.11 -7.45 -24.29
N ALA A 405 -5.27 -8.13 -23.51
CA ALA A 405 -3.91 -7.64 -23.23
C ALA A 405 -3.06 -7.53 -24.51
N MET A 406 -3.21 -8.47 -25.44
CA MET A 406 -2.56 -8.40 -26.76
C MET A 406 -3.17 -7.32 -27.65
N ALA A 407 -4.49 -7.13 -27.64
CA ALA A 407 -5.14 -6.00 -28.31
C ALA A 407 -4.59 -4.65 -27.81
N ARG A 408 -4.39 -4.53 -26.49
CA ARG A 408 -3.77 -3.37 -25.85
C ARG A 408 -2.33 -3.16 -26.34
N LEU A 409 -1.56 -4.23 -26.53
CA LEU A 409 -0.22 -4.13 -27.16
C LEU A 409 -0.29 -3.61 -28.60
N PHE A 410 -1.26 -4.07 -29.39
CA PHE A 410 -1.43 -3.66 -30.79
C PHE A 410 -1.89 -2.21 -30.94
N TYR A 411 -2.64 -1.70 -29.96
CA TYR A 411 -2.99 -0.29 -29.88
C TYR A 411 -1.75 0.58 -29.61
N HIS A 412 -0.91 0.20 -28.63
CA HIS A 412 0.25 1.03 -28.22
C HIS A 412 1.47 0.93 -29.14
N LYS A 413 1.67 -0.21 -29.82
CA LYS A 413 2.79 -0.43 -30.76
C LYS A 413 4.17 -0.01 -30.19
N PRO A 414 4.57 -0.53 -29.02
CA PRO A 414 5.85 -0.19 -28.37
C PRO A 414 7.05 -0.73 -29.16
N LYS A 415 8.27 -0.22 -28.91
CA LYS A 415 9.50 -0.80 -29.48
C LYS A 415 9.80 -2.19 -28.93
N TYR A 416 9.53 -2.39 -27.64
CA TYR A 416 9.72 -3.66 -26.93
C TYR A 416 8.45 -4.09 -26.21
N ALA A 417 8.14 -5.39 -26.28
CA ALA A 417 7.10 -6.02 -25.50
C ALA A 417 7.67 -7.16 -24.66
N ILE A 418 7.39 -7.11 -23.36
CA ILE A 418 7.70 -8.17 -22.42
C ILE A 418 6.43 -8.98 -22.20
N LEU A 419 6.48 -10.27 -22.56
CA LEU A 419 5.34 -11.18 -22.57
C LEU A 419 5.56 -12.29 -21.53
N ASP A 420 4.92 -12.17 -20.37
CA ASP A 420 5.09 -13.12 -19.27
C ASP A 420 3.96 -14.17 -19.30
N GLU A 421 4.21 -15.32 -19.91
CA GLU A 421 3.23 -16.43 -20.04
C GLU A 421 1.84 -16.01 -20.58
N CYS A 422 1.81 -14.98 -21.43
CA CYS A 422 0.59 -14.30 -21.86
C CYS A 422 -0.30 -15.10 -22.84
N THR A 423 0.12 -16.29 -23.29
CA THR A 423 -0.66 -17.16 -24.19
C THR A 423 -1.00 -18.51 -23.58
N SER A 424 -0.71 -18.71 -22.29
CA SER A 424 -0.94 -19.97 -21.57
C SER A 424 -2.39 -20.49 -21.62
N SER A 425 -3.37 -19.58 -21.75
CA SER A 425 -4.81 -19.91 -21.82
C SER A 425 -5.40 -19.72 -23.23
N VAL A 426 -4.55 -19.68 -24.26
CA VAL A 426 -4.93 -19.42 -25.66
C VAL A 426 -4.53 -20.59 -26.56
N THR A 427 -5.35 -20.87 -27.58
CA THR A 427 -5.11 -21.91 -28.58
C THR A 427 -3.87 -21.60 -29.44
N LEU A 428 -3.30 -22.62 -30.08
CA LEU A 428 -2.07 -22.47 -30.87
C LEU A 428 -2.26 -21.60 -32.12
N GLU A 429 -3.46 -21.63 -32.70
CA GLU A 429 -3.82 -20.83 -33.87
C GLU A 429 -3.78 -19.33 -33.54
N ILE A 430 -4.35 -18.96 -32.40
CA ILE A 430 -4.44 -17.57 -31.98
C ILE A 430 -3.12 -17.09 -31.39
N GLU A 431 -2.39 -17.95 -30.69
CA GLU A 431 -1.00 -17.67 -30.31
C GLU A 431 -0.15 -17.33 -31.54
N LYS A 432 -0.34 -18.06 -32.66
CA LYS A 432 0.35 -17.73 -33.91
C LYS A 432 -0.02 -16.35 -34.42
N VAL A 433 -1.32 -16.05 -34.54
CA VAL A 433 -1.79 -14.73 -35.00
C VAL A 433 -1.23 -13.60 -34.14
N MET A 434 -1.24 -13.78 -32.81
CA MET A 434 -0.73 -12.80 -31.85
C MET A 434 0.74 -12.47 -32.06
N TYR A 435 1.60 -13.50 -32.16
CA TYR A 435 3.04 -13.32 -32.30
C TYR A 435 3.41 -12.81 -33.70
N GLU A 436 2.77 -13.30 -34.76
CA GLU A 436 3.02 -12.83 -36.12
C GLU A 436 2.63 -11.35 -36.27
N THR A 437 1.44 -10.97 -35.80
CA THR A 437 0.99 -9.57 -35.81
C THR A 437 1.94 -8.65 -35.03
N ALA A 438 2.36 -9.05 -33.83
CA ALA A 438 3.30 -8.25 -33.03
C ALA A 438 4.62 -8.00 -33.78
N LYS A 439 5.14 -9.00 -34.49
CA LYS A 439 6.37 -8.88 -35.29
C LYS A 439 6.18 -8.03 -36.54
N GLU A 440 5.03 -8.14 -37.21
CA GLU A 440 4.68 -7.30 -38.36
C GLU A 440 4.56 -5.82 -37.98
N LEU A 441 4.07 -5.54 -36.78
CA LEU A 441 4.06 -4.19 -36.19
C LEU A 441 5.45 -3.67 -35.79
N GLY A 442 6.51 -4.48 -35.97
CA GLY A 442 7.89 -4.10 -35.64
C GLY A 442 8.25 -4.19 -34.16
N VAL A 443 7.41 -4.83 -33.33
CA VAL A 443 7.63 -4.95 -31.89
C VAL A 443 8.68 -6.02 -31.59
N THR A 444 9.70 -5.67 -30.81
CA THR A 444 10.71 -6.61 -30.33
C THR A 444 10.16 -7.40 -29.14
N LEU A 445 10.18 -8.73 -29.22
CA LEU A 445 9.47 -9.59 -28.25
C LEU A 445 10.46 -10.19 -27.25
N MET A 446 10.17 -10.04 -25.96
CA MET A 446 10.85 -10.72 -24.85
C MET A 446 9.85 -11.60 -24.11
N THR A 447 9.84 -12.89 -24.42
CA THR A 447 8.80 -13.81 -23.94
C THR A 447 9.32 -14.74 -22.86
N VAL A 448 8.64 -14.78 -21.71
CA VAL A 448 8.76 -15.90 -20.76
C VAL A 448 7.71 -16.93 -21.09
N SER A 449 8.15 -18.14 -21.43
CA SER A 449 7.24 -19.26 -21.65
C SER A 449 7.99 -20.58 -21.66
N HIS A 450 7.28 -21.63 -21.26
CA HIS A 450 7.71 -23.02 -21.39
C HIS A 450 7.19 -23.71 -22.66
N ARG A 451 6.38 -23.01 -23.47
CA ARG A 451 5.74 -23.60 -24.66
C ARG A 451 6.73 -23.74 -25.82
N ARG A 452 6.86 -24.96 -26.35
CA ARG A 452 7.67 -25.28 -27.55
C ARG A 452 7.23 -24.53 -28.80
N SER A 453 5.91 -24.32 -28.95
CA SER A 453 5.30 -23.62 -30.08
C SER A 453 5.85 -22.21 -30.31
N LEU A 454 6.39 -21.58 -29.27
CA LEU A 454 6.90 -20.22 -29.32
C LEU A 454 8.36 -20.12 -29.79
N TRP A 455 9.12 -21.23 -29.79
CA TRP A 455 10.55 -21.19 -30.11
C TRP A 455 10.81 -20.68 -31.52
N LYS A 456 9.96 -21.04 -32.49
CA LYS A 456 10.06 -20.58 -33.88
C LYS A 456 10.00 -19.06 -34.06
N TYR A 457 9.45 -18.31 -33.09
CA TYR A 457 9.38 -16.86 -33.16
C TYR A 457 10.64 -16.16 -32.62
N HIS A 458 11.51 -16.88 -31.91
CA HIS A 458 12.63 -16.32 -31.18
C HIS A 458 13.98 -16.78 -31.75
N LYS A 459 14.94 -15.85 -31.83
CA LYS A 459 16.30 -16.13 -32.33
C LYS A 459 17.33 -16.23 -31.21
N LYS A 460 17.02 -15.73 -30.03
CA LYS A 460 17.87 -15.77 -28.85
C LYS A 460 17.14 -16.48 -27.71
N ILE A 461 17.89 -17.14 -26.85
CA ILE A 461 17.36 -17.76 -25.64
C ILE A 461 18.20 -17.36 -24.43
N LEU A 462 17.53 -16.98 -23.35
CA LEU A 462 18.10 -16.78 -22.02
C LEU A 462 17.54 -17.85 -21.09
N GLN A 463 18.40 -18.82 -20.74
CA GLN A 463 18.03 -19.97 -19.93
C GLN A 463 18.58 -19.81 -18.51
N PHE A 464 17.69 -19.80 -17.53
CA PHE A 464 18.02 -19.83 -16.11
C PHE A 464 18.08 -21.29 -15.63
N ASP A 465 19.09 -21.63 -14.83
CA ASP A 465 19.25 -22.98 -14.27
C ASP A 465 18.53 -23.17 -12.91
N GLY A 466 18.12 -22.07 -12.26
CA GLY A 466 17.52 -22.08 -10.93
C GLY A 466 18.51 -22.17 -9.77
N GLN A 467 19.80 -22.27 -10.06
CA GLN A 467 20.92 -22.30 -9.10
C GLN A 467 21.74 -21.01 -9.12
N GLY A 468 21.25 -19.98 -9.80
CA GLY A 468 21.87 -18.66 -9.87
C GLY A 468 22.70 -18.42 -11.13
N ASN A 469 22.78 -19.38 -12.05
CA ASN A 469 23.43 -19.19 -13.35
C ASN A 469 22.42 -18.99 -14.47
N CYS A 470 22.86 -18.24 -15.48
CA CYS A 470 22.10 -17.96 -16.69
C CYS A 470 22.97 -18.18 -17.93
N ILE A 471 22.37 -18.75 -18.97
CA ILE A 471 23.01 -18.99 -20.25
C ILE A 471 22.28 -18.19 -21.32
N PHE A 472 22.99 -17.29 -22.00
CA PHE A 472 22.48 -16.52 -23.13
C PHE A 472 23.11 -17.00 -24.43
N THR A 473 22.30 -17.52 -25.35
CA THR A 473 22.77 -18.07 -26.64
C THR A 473 21.81 -17.81 -27.78
N GLY A 474 22.26 -18.05 -29.02
CA GLY A 474 21.37 -18.14 -30.18
C GLY A 474 20.46 -19.37 -30.09
N LEU A 475 19.20 -19.22 -30.50
CA LEU A 475 18.22 -20.28 -30.55
C LEU A 475 18.06 -20.78 -31.99
N ASP A 476 18.59 -21.97 -32.24
CA ASP A 476 18.20 -22.79 -33.40
C ASP A 476 17.04 -23.69 -32.96
N TRP A 477 15.81 -23.25 -33.23
CA TRP A 477 14.61 -23.91 -32.74
C TRP A 477 14.40 -25.28 -33.39
N GLU A 478 14.77 -25.47 -34.66
CA GLU A 478 14.61 -26.75 -35.35
C GLU A 478 15.53 -27.81 -34.77
N ARG A 479 16.81 -27.45 -34.56
CA ARG A 479 17.77 -28.34 -33.92
C ARG A 479 17.37 -28.64 -32.48
N ARG A 480 16.93 -27.63 -31.72
CA ARG A 480 16.51 -27.82 -30.33
C ARG A 480 15.29 -28.72 -30.22
N LEU A 481 14.30 -28.55 -31.09
CA LEU A 481 13.10 -29.40 -31.11
C LEU A 481 13.47 -30.86 -31.37
N LYS A 482 14.31 -31.13 -32.39
CA LYS A 482 14.81 -32.49 -32.66
C LYS A 482 15.54 -33.11 -31.48
N LEU A 483 16.42 -32.36 -30.82
CA LEU A 483 17.15 -32.84 -29.65
C LEU A 483 16.24 -33.10 -28.45
N GLU A 484 15.18 -32.31 -28.29
CA GLU A 484 14.23 -32.49 -27.19
C GLU A 484 13.28 -33.66 -27.44
N ASP A 485 12.83 -33.84 -28.69
CA ASP A 485 12.06 -35.03 -29.10
C ASP A 485 12.91 -36.31 -28.96
N GLU A 486 14.19 -36.28 -29.35
CA GLU A 486 15.15 -37.38 -29.14
C GLU A 486 15.35 -37.66 -27.65
N LYS A 487 15.49 -36.62 -26.83
CA LYS A 487 15.60 -36.77 -25.38
C LYS A 487 14.34 -37.41 -24.79
N GLU A 488 13.15 -36.99 -25.20
CA GLU A 488 11.89 -37.58 -24.72
C GLU A 488 11.75 -39.05 -25.11
N ASP A 489 12.16 -39.41 -26.33
CA ASP A 489 12.17 -40.82 -26.77
C ASP A 489 13.14 -41.66 -25.91
N ILE A 490 14.35 -41.15 -25.65
CA ILE A 490 15.32 -41.82 -24.77
C ILE A 490 14.78 -41.92 -23.34
N ASP A 491 14.16 -40.87 -22.80
CA ASP A 491 13.58 -40.87 -21.45
C ASP A 491 12.42 -41.88 -21.35
N LEU A 492 11.61 -42.04 -22.41
CA LEU A 492 10.57 -43.07 -22.49
C LEU A 492 11.18 -44.48 -22.49
N GLN A 493 12.23 -44.70 -23.27
CA GLN A 493 12.96 -45.97 -23.30
C GLN A 493 13.57 -46.31 -21.93
N LEU A 494 14.19 -45.33 -21.26
CA LEU A 494 14.76 -45.48 -19.92
C LEU A 494 13.72 -45.88 -18.87
N ARG A 495 12.50 -45.33 -18.95
CA ARG A 495 11.40 -45.72 -18.05
C ARG A 495 10.93 -47.16 -18.24
N ALA A 496 11.10 -47.72 -19.44
CA ALA A 496 10.74 -49.11 -19.73
C ALA A 496 11.82 -50.12 -19.29
N VAL A 497 13.04 -49.68 -18.98
CA VAL A 497 14.17 -50.56 -18.59
C VAL A 497 13.83 -51.50 -17.43
N PRO A 498 13.20 -51.08 -16.32
CA PRO A 498 12.91 -51.98 -15.20
C PRO A 498 11.94 -53.13 -15.56
N GLU A 499 10.96 -52.90 -16.44
CA GLU A 499 10.06 -53.95 -16.94
C GLU A 499 10.80 -54.91 -17.86
N LEU A 500 11.66 -54.40 -18.74
CA LEU A 500 12.50 -55.21 -19.61
C LEU A 500 13.46 -56.08 -18.79
N GLU A 501 14.08 -55.53 -17.73
CA GLU A 501 14.93 -56.30 -16.80
C GLU A 501 14.16 -57.39 -16.05
N ARG A 502 12.93 -57.08 -15.61
CA ARG A 502 12.05 -58.09 -14.98
C ARG A 502 11.71 -59.21 -15.96
N ARG A 503 11.38 -58.87 -17.20
CA ARG A 503 11.04 -59.85 -18.23
C ARG A 503 12.24 -60.73 -18.60
N VAL A 504 13.44 -60.16 -18.68
CA VAL A 504 14.67 -60.92 -18.88
C VAL A 504 14.91 -61.88 -17.71
N LYS A 505 14.71 -61.43 -16.46
CA LYS A 505 14.83 -62.31 -15.27
C LYS A 505 13.87 -63.50 -15.34
N GLU A 506 12.59 -63.26 -15.64
CA GLU A 506 11.58 -64.31 -15.80
C GLU A 506 12.01 -65.36 -16.85
N LEU A 507 12.50 -64.90 -18.01
CA LEU A 507 12.96 -65.76 -19.10
C LEU A 507 14.26 -66.53 -18.79
N THR A 508 15.08 -66.05 -17.86
CA THR A 508 16.31 -66.74 -17.42
C THR A 508 16.11 -67.70 -16.25
N THR A 509 14.93 -67.69 -15.61
CA THR A 509 14.58 -68.60 -14.50
C THR A 509 13.78 -69.84 -14.93
N GLU A 510 13.33 -69.90 -16.19
CA GLU A 510 12.91 -71.13 -16.87
C GLU A 510 14.12 -71.85 -17.48
#